data_AF-A0A7D5C9Y7-F1
#
_entry.id   AF-A0A7D5C9Y7-F1
#
_cell.length_a   1.000
_cell.length_b   1.000
_cell.length_c   1.000
_cell.angle_alpha   90.00
_cell.angle_beta   90.00
_cell.angle_gamma   90.00
#
_symmetry.space_group_name_H-M   'P 1'
#
loop_
_entity.id
_entity.type
_entity.pdbx_description
1 polymer ?
#
loop_
_entity_poly.entity_id
_entity_poly.type
_entity_poly.pdbx_seq_one_letter_code
_entity_poly.pdbx_strand_id
1 'polypeptide(L)'
;MVGDDLITVLGNKYNTDILTATGDAMSAQDLSDELDVPIATCYRRINELEEADLLELHDRPLSDEHRRVKVYRRKVDGVEVDFRDGLTIEVEERSAVKNRLDDVWRDLSSSQ
;
A
#
# COMPACT_ATOMS: atom_id res chain seq x y z
N MET A 1 14.63 -5.09 -9.31
CA MET A 1 14.75 -5.89 -8.08
C MET A 1 14.70 -7.36 -8.48
N VAL A 2 15.52 -8.22 -7.88
CA VAL A 2 15.54 -9.66 -8.18
C VAL A 2 14.37 -10.29 -7.44
N GLY A 3 13.65 -11.23 -8.06
CA GLY A 3 12.40 -11.79 -7.52
C GLY A 3 12.48 -12.35 -6.09
N ASP A 4 13.66 -12.79 -5.65
CA ASP A 4 13.89 -13.31 -4.29
C ASP A 4 13.62 -12.27 -3.18
N ASP A 5 13.91 -10.99 -3.44
CA ASP A 5 13.65 -9.90 -2.48
C ASP A 5 12.14 -9.69 -2.31
N LEU A 6 11.36 -9.83 -3.39
CA LEU A 6 9.91 -9.65 -3.38
C LEU A 6 9.20 -10.73 -2.56
N ILE A 7 9.62 -12.00 -2.69
CA ILE A 7 9.08 -13.10 -1.87
C ILE A 7 9.39 -12.88 -0.40
N THR A 8 10.59 -12.41 -0.08
CA THR A 8 10.98 -12.12 1.31
C THR A 8 10.10 -11.04 1.92
N VAL A 9 9.82 -9.97 1.17
CA VAL A 9 8.92 -8.89 1.60
C VAL A 9 7.48 -9.39 1.77
N LEU A 10 6.94 -10.10 0.77
CA LEU A 10 5.56 -10.62 0.80
C LEU A 10 5.36 -11.78 1.77
N GLY A 11 6.42 -12.48 2.17
CA GLY A 11 6.37 -13.53 3.19
C GLY A 11 6.03 -13.00 4.59
N ASN A 12 6.11 -11.69 4.80
CA ASN A 12 5.68 -11.06 6.04
C ASN A 12 4.16 -10.79 6.04
N LYS A 13 3.44 -11.40 6.98
CA LYS A 13 1.99 -11.21 7.16
C LYS A 13 1.56 -9.74 7.19
N TYR A 14 2.32 -8.88 7.89
CA TYR A 14 1.95 -7.47 8.00
C TYR A 14 2.13 -6.71 6.67
N ASN A 15 3.06 -7.14 5.82
CA ASN A 15 3.23 -6.53 4.50
C ASN A 15 2.03 -6.86 3.61
N THR A 16 1.56 -8.12 3.61
CA THR A 16 0.35 -8.50 2.87
C THR A 16 -0.92 -7.87 3.43
N ASP A 17 -1.02 -7.72 4.76
CA ASP A 17 -2.15 -7.07 5.41
C ASP A 17 -2.21 -5.58 5.03
N ILE A 18 -1.07 -4.87 5.04
CA ILE A 18 -0.98 -3.46 4.62
C ILE A 18 -1.32 -3.31 3.13
N LEU A 19 -0.82 -4.17 2.24
CA LEU A 19 -1.18 -4.14 0.82
C LEU A 19 -2.68 -4.40 0.58
N THR A 20 -3.33 -5.17 1.45
CA THR A 20 -4.77 -5.42 1.39
C THR A 20 -5.55 -4.19 1.85
N ALA A 21 -5.15 -3.57 2.97
CA ALA A 21 -5.80 -2.40 3.53
C ALA A 21 -5.63 -1.14 2.65
N THR A 22 -4.47 -0.99 2.01
CA THR A 22 -4.12 0.19 1.18
C THR A 22 -4.67 0.13 -0.25
N GLY A 23 -5.80 -0.57 -0.45
CA GLY A 23 -6.63 -0.41 -1.65
C GLY A 23 -7.07 1.04 -1.81
N ASP A 24 -7.52 1.65 -0.71
CA ASP A 24 -7.68 3.09 -0.57
C ASP A 24 -6.47 3.70 0.15
N ALA A 25 -6.27 5.01 0.01
CA ALA A 25 -5.13 5.67 0.63
C ALA A 25 -5.29 5.75 2.16
N MET A 26 -4.37 5.14 2.91
CA MET A 26 -4.41 5.08 4.38
C MET A 26 -3.16 5.66 5.01
N SER A 27 -3.28 6.34 6.14
CA SER A 27 -2.12 6.78 6.92
C SER A 27 -1.54 5.63 7.75
N ALA A 28 -0.31 5.82 8.25
CA ALA A 28 0.31 4.86 9.17
C ALA A 28 -0.51 4.69 10.47
N GLN A 29 -1.24 5.73 10.89
CA GLN A 29 -2.15 5.66 12.05
C GLN A 29 -3.36 4.80 11.71
N ASP A 30 -4.02 5.05 10.57
CA ASP A 30 -5.18 4.25 10.14
C ASP A 30 -4.82 2.77 10.02
N LEU A 31 -3.65 2.45 9.47
CA LEU A 31 -3.15 1.07 9.39
C LEU A 31 -2.84 0.46 10.76
N SER A 32 -2.36 1.27 11.72
CA SER A 32 -2.11 0.83 13.09
C SER A 32 -3.41 0.43 13.77
N ASP A 33 -4.44 1.25 13.60
CA ASP A 33 -5.75 1.07 14.22
C ASP A 33 -6.53 -0.07 13.55
N GLU A 34 -6.54 -0.15 12.22
CA GLU A 34 -7.23 -1.19 11.45
C GLU A 34 -6.63 -2.58 11.65
N LEU A 35 -5.29 -2.69 11.68
CA LEU A 35 -4.60 -3.97 11.76
C LEU A 35 -4.33 -4.41 13.21
N ASP A 36 -4.60 -3.55 14.21
CA ASP A 36 -4.23 -3.73 15.62
C ASP A 36 -2.72 -4.02 15.79
N VAL A 37 -1.91 -3.19 15.12
CA VAL A 37 -0.44 -3.31 15.08
C VAL A 37 0.20 -2.02 15.57
N PRO A 38 1.30 -2.06 16.35
CA PRO A 38 1.97 -0.84 16.77
C PRO A 38 2.38 0.07 15.60
N ILE A 39 2.13 1.37 15.71
CA ILE A 39 2.42 2.34 14.64
C ILE A 39 3.88 2.30 14.16
N ALA A 40 4.84 2.06 15.05
CA ALA A 40 6.25 1.90 14.69
C ALA A 40 6.50 0.70 13.77
N THR A 41 5.74 -0.39 13.94
CA THR A 41 5.77 -1.54 13.05
C THR A 41 5.15 -1.16 11.71
N CYS A 42 4.03 -0.44 11.67
CA CYS A 42 3.45 0.07 10.43
C CYS A 42 4.47 0.88 9.62
N TYR A 43 5.18 1.82 10.26
CA TYR A 43 6.23 2.60 9.58
C TYR A 43 7.34 1.72 8.99
N ARG A 44 7.81 0.70 9.72
CA ARG A 44 8.82 -0.23 9.19
C ARG A 44 8.32 -0.97 7.96
N ARG A 45 7.08 -1.46 8.00
CA ARG A 45 6.47 -2.24 6.91
C ARG A 45 6.16 -1.36 5.70
N ILE A 46 5.68 -0.14 5.91
CA ILE A 46 5.50 0.86 4.86
C ILE A 46 6.82 1.12 4.13
N ASN A 47 7.91 1.36 4.88
CA ASN A 47 9.22 1.57 4.26
C ASN A 47 9.68 0.35 3.45
N GLU A 48 9.56 -0.87 3.99
CA GLU A 48 9.89 -2.11 3.27
C GLU A 48 9.08 -2.25 1.96
N LEU A 49 7.79 -1.89 1.98
CA LEU A 49 6.91 -1.94 0.81
C LEU A 49 7.19 -0.82 -0.21
N GLU A 50 7.54 0.40 0.24
CA GLU A 50 7.97 1.51 -0.63
C GLU A 50 9.31 1.18 -1.29
N GLU A 51 10.26 0.59 -0.55
CA GLU A 51 11.55 0.13 -1.09
C GLU A 51 11.38 -0.98 -2.13
N ALA A 52 10.37 -1.84 -1.95
CA ALA A 52 9.98 -2.89 -2.89
C ALA A 52 9.07 -2.40 -4.03
N ASP A 53 8.80 -1.09 -4.12
CA ASP A 53 7.92 -0.47 -5.13
C ASP A 53 6.49 -1.05 -5.19
N LEU A 54 6.00 -1.59 -4.06
CA LEU A 54 4.64 -2.14 -3.92
C LEU A 54 3.65 -1.14 -3.34
N LEU A 55 4.16 -0.10 -2.67
CA LEU A 55 3.40 0.94 -1.99
C LEU A 55 4.00 2.31 -2.35
N GLU A 56 3.15 3.33 -2.41
CA GLU A 56 3.59 4.71 -2.65
C GLU A 56 2.94 5.69 -1.67
N LEU A 57 3.67 6.77 -1.37
CA LEU A 57 3.10 7.97 -0.79
C LEU A 57 2.11 8.60 -1.79
N HIS A 58 0.82 8.48 -1.49
CA HIS A 58 -0.25 8.97 -2.35
C HIS A 58 -0.48 10.47 -2.18
N ASP A 59 -0.61 10.95 -0.93
CA ASP A 59 -0.98 12.34 -0.64
C ASP A 59 -0.64 12.75 0.80
N ARG A 60 -0.92 14.02 1.15
CA ARG A 60 -0.77 14.60 2.48
C ARG A 60 -2.01 15.40 2.92
N PRO A 61 -3.18 14.76 3.10
CA PRO A 61 -4.39 15.44 3.55
C PRO A 61 -4.23 16.07 4.93
N LEU A 62 -5.05 17.09 5.20
CA LEU A 62 -5.20 17.66 6.55
C LEU A 62 -6.02 16.67 7.39
N SER A 63 -5.48 16.23 8.52
CA SER A 63 -6.22 15.41 9.48
C SER A 63 -7.11 16.26 10.38
N ASP A 64 -7.99 15.61 11.14
CA ASP A 64 -8.86 16.25 12.14
C ASP A 64 -8.08 17.03 13.21
N GLU A 65 -6.85 16.60 13.49
CA GLU A 65 -5.92 17.28 14.39
C GLU A 65 -5.20 18.48 13.73
N HIS A 66 -5.68 18.96 12.59
CA HIS A 66 -5.13 20.11 11.86
C HIS A 66 -3.65 19.95 11.46
N ARG A 67 -3.19 18.71 11.28
CA ARG A 67 -1.83 18.39 10.80
C ARG A 67 -1.91 17.66 9.47
N ARG A 68 -0.94 17.90 8.57
CA ARG A 68 -0.84 17.11 7.34
C ARG A 68 -0.24 15.74 7.66
N VAL A 69 -0.96 14.68 7.31
CA VAL A 69 -0.52 13.29 7.50
C VAL A 69 -0.24 12.63 6.17
N LYS A 70 0.81 11.83 6.08
CA LYS A 70 1.10 11.04 4.87
C LYS A 70 0.08 9.90 4.77
N VAL A 71 -0.51 9.75 3.60
CA VAL A 71 -1.36 8.60 3.26
C VAL A 71 -0.72 7.81 2.12
N TYR A 72 -0.80 6.49 2.21
CA TYR A 72 -0.11 5.53 1.36
C TYR A 72 -1.11 4.65 0.65
N ARG A 73 -0.79 4.24 -0.58
CA ARG A 73 -1.66 3.44 -1.43
C ARG A 73 -0.84 2.37 -2.15
N ARG A 74 -1.42 1.19 -2.34
CA ARG A 74 -0.75 0.10 -3.08
C ARG A 74 -0.61 0.43 -4.55
N LYS A 75 0.54 0.07 -5.12
CA LYS A 75 0.87 0.19 -6.54
C LYS A 75 0.51 -1.05 -7.36
N VAL A 76 0.15 -2.14 -6.70
CA VAL A 76 -0.12 -3.44 -7.32
C VAL A 76 -1.54 -3.90 -7.01
N ASP A 77 -2.21 -4.52 -7.98
CA ASP A 77 -3.50 -5.17 -7.80
C ASP A 77 -3.35 -6.67 -7.51
N GLY A 78 -2.24 -7.30 -7.91
CA GLY A 78 -1.94 -8.71 -7.65
C GLY A 78 -0.47 -9.08 -7.83
N VAL A 79 -0.07 -10.20 -7.22
CA VAL A 79 1.23 -10.84 -7.43
C VAL A 79 0.99 -12.35 -7.58
N GLU A 80 1.44 -12.92 -8.69
CA GLU A 80 1.35 -14.36 -8.97
C GLU A 80 2.75 -14.98 -8.85
N VAL A 81 2.84 -16.08 -8.10
CA VAL A 81 4.08 -16.85 -7.93
C VAL A 81 3.86 -18.24 -8.48
N ASP A 82 4.67 -18.61 -9.47
CA ASP A 82 4.62 -19.92 -10.13
C ASP A 82 5.90 -20.71 -9.83
N PHE A 83 5.74 -22.03 -9.66
CA PHE A 83 6.80 -22.99 -9.38
C PHE A 83 6.87 -24.14 -10.42
N ARG A 84 5.99 -24.16 -11.42
CA ARG A 84 5.85 -25.26 -12.40
C ARG A 84 7.07 -25.40 -13.30
N ASP A 85 7.63 -24.27 -13.74
CA ASP A 85 8.77 -24.19 -14.67
C ASP A 85 9.98 -23.49 -14.04
N GLY A 86 10.13 -23.63 -12.72
CA GLY A 86 11.04 -22.83 -11.90
C GLY A 86 10.31 -21.67 -11.24
N LEU A 87 11.03 -20.86 -10.46
CA LEU A 87 10.45 -19.73 -9.74
C LEU A 87 10.21 -18.56 -10.71
N THR A 88 8.93 -18.25 -10.96
CA THR A 88 8.50 -17.08 -11.73
C THR A 88 7.60 -16.21 -10.87
N ILE A 89 7.75 -14.89 -10.98
CA ILE A 89 6.92 -13.91 -10.27
C ILE A 89 6.38 -12.91 -11.29
N GLU A 90 5.06 -12.79 -11.34
CA GLU A 90 4.36 -11.80 -12.14
C GLU A 90 3.67 -10.80 -11.22
N VAL A 91 3.82 -9.52 -11.51
CA VAL A 91 3.22 -8.42 -10.73
C VAL A 91 2.21 -7.71 -11.61
N GLU A 92 0.94 -7.70 -11.17
CA GLU A 92 -0.11 -6.91 -11.79
C GLU A 92 -0.08 -5.50 -11.18
N GLU A 93 0.39 -4.53 -11.96
CA GLU A 93 0.36 -3.12 -11.57
C GLU A 93 -1.09 -2.61 -11.49
N ARG A 94 -1.34 -1.74 -10.52
CA ARG A 94 -2.63 -1.06 -10.38
C ARG A 94 -2.88 -0.17 -11.60
N SER A 95 -4.02 -0.36 -12.26
CA SER A 95 -4.37 0.43 -13.44
C SER A 95 -4.52 1.93 -13.14
N ALA A 96 -3.99 2.79 -14.02
CA ALA A 96 -4.10 4.25 -13.91
C ALA A 96 -5.55 4.78 -13.94
N VAL A 97 -6.49 3.99 -14.46
CA VAL A 97 -7.93 4.34 -14.47
C VAL A 97 -8.51 4.30 -13.06
N LYS A 98 -8.12 3.30 -12.24
CA LYS A 98 -8.51 3.25 -10.82
C LYS A 98 -7.92 4.42 -10.03
N ASN A 99 -6.72 4.87 -10.39
CA ASN A 99 -6.12 6.03 -9.73
C ASN A 99 -6.99 7.28 -9.93
N ARG A 100 -7.36 7.59 -11.18
CA ARG A 100 -8.19 8.77 -11.51
C ARG A 100 -9.60 8.71 -10.95
N LEU A 101 -10.23 7.54 -10.93
CA LEU A 101 -11.61 7.41 -10.44
C LEU A 101 -11.67 7.72 -8.93
N ASP A 102 -10.74 7.15 -8.16
CA ASP A 102 -10.67 7.35 -6.72
C ASP A 102 -10.31 8.81 -6.36
N ASP A 103 -9.46 9.47 -7.15
CA ASP A 103 -9.15 10.89 -6.99
C ASP A 103 -10.39 11.78 -7.20
N VAL A 104 -11.20 11.49 -8.22
CA VAL A 104 -12.41 12.27 -8.55
C VAL A 104 -13.50 12.11 -7.48
N TRP A 105 -13.70 10.90 -6.95
CA TRP A 105 -14.67 10.68 -5.87
C TRP A 105 -14.30 11.44 -4.59
N ARG A 106 -13.00 11.64 -4.34
CA ARG A 106 -12.49 12.36 -3.17
C ARG A 106 -12.62 13.88 -3.27
N ASP A 107 -12.43 14.44 -4.47
CA ASP A 107 -12.68 15.87 -4.72
C ASP A 107 -14.15 16.23 -4.48
N LEU A 108 -15.05 15.33 -4.88
CA LEU A 108 -16.49 15.47 -4.66
C LEU A 108 -16.90 15.32 -3.18
N SER A 109 -16.25 14.44 -2.42
CA SER A 109 -16.55 14.26 -0.99
C SER A 109 -15.94 15.36 -0.09
N SER A 110 -14.92 16.06 -0.58
CA SER A 110 -14.25 17.16 0.14
C SER A 110 -14.92 18.53 -0.06
N SER A 111 -15.98 18.62 -0.86
CA SER A 111 -16.73 19.87 -1.16
C SER A 111 -18.05 20.03 -0.39
N GLN A 112 -18.17 19.48 0.84
CA GLN A 112 -19.29 19.79 1.74
C GLN A 112 -18.84 20.42 3.05
#